data_AF-A0A9W7PV21-F1
#
_entry.id   AF-A0A9W7PV21-F1
#
_cell.length_a   1.000
_cell.length_b   1.000
_cell.length_c   1.000
_cell.angle_alpha   90.00
_cell.angle_beta   90.00
_cell.angle_gamma   90.00
#
_symmetry.space_group_name_H-M   'P 1'
#
loop_
_entity.id
_entity.type
_entity.pdbx_description
1 polymer ?
#
loop_
_entity_poly.entity_id
_entity_poly.type
_entity_poly.pdbx_seq_one_letter_code
_entity_poly.pdbx_strand_id
1 'polypeptide(L)'
;MGELKGFILSLLLFISIFLPFQLFLSIQSIHQNAFMKVTTEIQQMVDSEGGVTPKIQGVANRLHSKGYELNFKNQKGANVSGKQPVGTVIEIQYRYKYINVYREQTLETSNYVSVLRR
;
A
#
# COMPACT_ATOMS: atom_id res chain seq x y z
N MET A 1 -4.30 43.51 -27.51
CA MET A 1 -3.11 43.05 -26.75
C MET A 1 -3.37 42.87 -25.25
N GLY A 2 -4.20 43.69 -24.60
CA GLY A 2 -4.54 43.53 -23.17
C GLY A 2 -5.27 42.22 -22.86
N GLU A 3 -6.22 41.82 -23.71
CA GLU A 3 -6.98 40.57 -23.58
C GLU A 3 -6.08 39.32 -23.68
N LEU A 4 -5.13 39.31 -24.62
CA LEU A 4 -4.17 38.21 -24.78
C LEU A 4 -3.27 38.07 -23.53
N LYS A 5 -2.82 39.19 -22.95
CA LYS A 5 -2.02 39.18 -21.71
C LYS A 5 -2.83 38.71 -20.50
N GLY A 6 -4.10 39.14 -20.40
CA GLY A 6 -5.02 38.68 -19.36
C GLY A 6 -5.33 37.19 -19.48
N PHE A 7 -5.54 36.70 -20.70
CA PHE A 7 -5.73 35.29 -21.00
C PHE A 7 -4.51 34.46 -20.58
N ILE A 8 -3.30 34.85 -20.99
CA ILE A 8 -2.06 34.16 -20.60
C ILE A 8 -1.87 34.15 -19.08
N LEU A 9 -2.15 35.27 -18.39
CA LEU A 9 -2.08 35.33 -16.94
C LEU A 9 -3.08 34.37 -16.28
N SER A 10 -4.32 34.34 -16.75
CA SER A 10 -5.34 33.43 -16.24
C SER A 10 -4.98 31.96 -16.47
N LEU A 11 -4.39 31.65 -17.62
CA LEU A 11 -3.91 30.31 -17.95
C LEU A 11 -2.76 29.88 -17.05
N LEU A 12 -1.79 30.76 -16.79
CA LEU A 12 -0.69 30.48 -15.87
C LEU A 12 -1.18 30.23 -14.44
N LEU A 13 -2.12 31.05 -13.95
CA LEU A 13 -2.73 30.84 -12.65
C LEU A 13 -3.48 29.51 -12.59
N PHE A 14 -4.28 29.20 -13.62
CA PHE A 14 -4.99 27.93 -13.71
C PHE A 14 -4.03 26.74 -13.70
N ILE A 15 -2.99 26.74 -14.54
CA ILE A 15 -1.98 25.68 -14.61
C ILE A 15 -1.27 25.52 -13.27
N SER A 16 -0.89 26.63 -12.63
CA SER A 16 -0.15 26.61 -11.36
C SER A 16 -0.91 25.97 -10.21
N ILE A 17 -2.25 25.98 -10.23
CA ILE A 17 -3.10 25.40 -9.18
C ILE A 17 -3.66 24.05 -9.62
N PHE A 18 -4.18 23.97 -10.85
CA PHE A 18 -4.92 22.82 -11.34
C PHE A 18 -4.02 21.62 -11.66
N LEU A 19 -2.85 21.83 -12.29
CA LEU A 19 -1.94 20.72 -12.58
C LEU A 19 -1.43 20.00 -11.33
N PRO A 20 -0.87 20.68 -10.31
CA PRO A 20 -0.38 19.96 -9.13
C PRO A 20 -1.52 19.30 -8.35
N PHE A 21 -2.72 19.90 -8.35
CA PHE A 21 -3.89 19.27 -7.75
C PHE A 21 -4.31 17.99 -8.49
N GLN A 22 -4.38 18.03 -9.82
CA GLN A 22 -4.72 16.85 -10.62
C GLN A 22 -3.68 15.74 -10.49
N LEU A 23 -2.38 16.09 -10.47
CA LEU A 23 -1.29 15.14 -10.23
C LEU A 23 -1.40 14.54 -8.83
N PHE A 24 -1.71 15.34 -7.81
CA PHE A 24 -1.87 14.86 -6.44
C PHE A 24 -2.96 13.78 -6.33
N LEU A 25 -4.13 14.02 -6.93
CA LEU A 25 -5.24 13.06 -6.95
C LEU A 25 -4.86 11.80 -7.73
N SER A 26 -4.21 11.96 -8.89
CA SER A 26 -3.82 10.84 -9.76
C SER A 26 -2.80 9.93 -9.08
N ILE A 27 -1.74 10.51 -8.52
CA ILE A 27 -0.71 9.78 -7.76
C ILE A 27 -1.36 9.06 -6.57
N GLN A 28 -2.20 9.76 -5.82
CA GLN A 28 -2.90 9.16 -4.68
C GLN A 28 -3.76 7.95 -5.09
N SER A 29 -4.53 8.07 -6.18
CA SER A 29 -5.36 6.97 -6.68
C SER A 29 -4.52 5.76 -7.10
N ILE A 30 -3.41 5.98 -7.82
CA ILE A 30 -2.51 4.90 -8.25
C ILE A 30 -1.95 4.16 -7.04
N HIS A 31 -1.44 4.88 -6.03
CA HIS A 31 -0.85 4.28 -4.84
C HIS A 31 -1.88 3.54 -3.98
N GLN A 32 -3.09 4.10 -3.81
CA GLN A 32 -4.17 3.43 -3.08
C GLN A 32 -4.61 2.13 -3.78
N ASN A 33 -4.80 2.15 -5.10
CA ASN A 33 -5.17 0.94 -5.85
C ASN A 33 -4.07 -0.12 -5.81
N ALA A 34 -2.81 0.27 -5.97
CA ALA A 34 -1.67 -0.63 -5.85
C ALA A 34 -1.59 -1.23 -4.43
N PHE A 35 -1.78 -0.41 -3.39
CA PHE A 35 -1.78 -0.85 -2.00
C PHE A 35 -2.87 -1.90 -1.73
N MET A 36 -4.11 -1.65 -2.15
CA MET A 36 -5.23 -2.59 -2.01
C MET A 36 -4.99 -3.92 -2.74
N LYS A 37 -4.37 -3.85 -3.93
CA LYS A 37 -4.00 -5.05 -4.68
C LYS A 37 -2.94 -5.86 -3.93
N VAL A 38 -1.88 -5.21 -3.46
CA VAL A 38 -0.79 -5.87 -2.71
C VAL A 38 -1.31 -6.49 -1.42
N THR A 39 -2.15 -5.79 -0.64
CA THR A 39 -2.70 -6.33 0.61
C THR A 39 -3.59 -7.55 0.35
N THR A 40 -4.37 -7.53 -0.73
CA THR A 40 -5.20 -8.67 -1.15
C THR A 40 -4.34 -9.86 -1.60
N GLU A 41 -3.32 -9.63 -2.42
CA GLU A 41 -2.42 -10.68 -2.90
C GLU A 41 -1.64 -11.34 -1.76
N ILE A 42 -1.14 -10.57 -0.80
CA ILE A 42 -0.45 -11.11 0.38
C ILE A 42 -1.41 -11.91 1.24
N GLN A 43 -2.63 -11.42 1.45
CA GLN A 43 -3.66 -12.15 2.19
C GLN A 43 -3.95 -13.52 1.54
N GLN A 44 -4.16 -13.55 0.22
CA GLN A 44 -4.38 -14.78 -0.53
C GLN A 44 -3.17 -15.71 -0.50
N MET A 45 -1.95 -15.18 -0.58
CA MET A 45 -0.74 -15.97 -0.46
C MET A 45 -0.63 -16.64 0.91
N VAL A 46 -0.85 -15.90 2.00
CA VAL A 46 -0.81 -16.43 3.37
C VAL A 46 -1.87 -17.52 3.58
N ASP A 47 -3.08 -17.32 3.04
CA ASP A 47 -4.16 -18.31 3.09
C ASP A 47 -3.80 -19.58 2.29
N SER A 48 -3.31 -19.42 1.05
CA SER A 48 -2.96 -20.54 0.16
C SER A 48 -1.78 -21.38 0.64
N GLU A 49 -0.78 -20.75 1.24
CA GLU A 49 0.44 -21.41 1.75
C GLU A 49 0.26 -21.92 3.19
N GLY A 50 -0.84 -21.55 3.87
CA GLY A 50 -1.15 -21.95 5.23
C GLY A 50 -0.23 -21.34 6.30
N GLY A 51 0.28 -20.13 6.07
CA GLY A 51 1.19 -19.44 6.99
C GLY A 51 2.16 -18.49 6.30
N VAL A 52 3.21 -18.08 7.02
CA VAL A 52 4.24 -17.15 6.52
C VAL A 52 5.45 -17.93 6.05
N THR A 53 5.38 -18.48 4.84
CA THR A 53 6.46 -19.30 4.28
C THR A 53 7.64 -18.45 3.79
N PRO A 54 8.82 -19.04 3.53
CA PRO A 54 9.97 -18.30 2.97
C PRO A 54 9.66 -17.56 1.66
N LYS A 55 8.69 -18.06 0.89
CA LYS A 55 8.18 -17.40 -0.33
C LYS A 55 7.49 -16.08 0.00
N ILE A 56 6.61 -16.06 1.00
CA ILE A 56 5.93 -14.84 1.47
C ILE A 56 6.94 -13.88 2.09
N GLN A 57 7.92 -14.38 2.87
CA GLN A 57 9.00 -13.57 3.39
C GLN A 57 9.82 -12.92 2.26
N GLY A 58 10.10 -13.66 1.19
CA GLY A 58 10.78 -13.14 0.00
C GLY A 58 9.99 -12.04 -0.72
N VAL A 59 8.66 -12.19 -0.81
CA VAL A 59 7.79 -11.14 -1.35
C VAL A 59 7.76 -9.92 -0.42
N ALA A 60 7.60 -10.12 0.88
CA ALA A 60 7.61 -9.04 1.88
C ALA A 60 8.92 -8.23 1.82
N ASN A 61 10.07 -8.90 1.70
CA ASN A 61 11.37 -8.23 1.57
C ASN A 61 11.48 -7.42 0.27
N ARG A 62 10.93 -7.91 -0.84
CA ARG A 62 10.88 -7.17 -2.12
C ARG A 62 9.91 -5.98 -2.06
N LEU A 63 8.86 -6.07 -1.25
CA LEU A 63 7.94 -4.96 -1.03
C LEU A 63 8.54 -3.92 -0.08
N HIS A 64 9.37 -4.34 0.88
CA HIS A 64 10.12 -3.44 1.76
C HIS A 64 11.03 -2.47 1.00
N SER A 65 11.74 -2.95 -0.02
CA SER A 65 12.54 -2.05 -0.87
C SER A 65 11.71 -1.03 -1.68
N LYS A 66 10.39 -1.24 -1.78
CA LYS A 66 9.44 -0.33 -2.43
C LYS A 66 8.70 0.59 -1.45
N GLY A 67 9.03 0.55 -0.16
CA GLY A 67 8.42 1.39 0.89
C GLY A 67 7.26 0.73 1.66
N TYR A 68 7.05 -0.58 1.50
CA TYR A 68 6.04 -1.33 2.25
C TYR A 68 6.65 -2.01 3.49
N GLU A 69 6.07 -1.78 4.65
CA GLU A 69 6.38 -2.51 5.88
C GLU A 69 5.24 -3.51 6.13
N LEU A 70 5.56 -4.81 6.19
CA LEU A 70 4.61 -5.88 6.48
C LEU A 70 5.00 -6.57 7.79
N ASN A 71 4.07 -6.62 8.74
CA ASN A 71 4.26 -7.34 10.00
C ASN A 71 3.21 -8.44 10.13
N PHE A 72 3.66 -9.66 10.44
CA PHE A 72 2.81 -10.82 10.63
C PHE A 72 2.78 -11.20 12.11
N LYS A 73 1.62 -11.10 12.75
CA LYS A 73 1.43 -11.41 14.16
C LYS A 73 0.37 -12.48 14.35
N ASN A 74 0.49 -13.26 15.42
CA ASN A 74 -0.60 -14.13 15.86
C ASN A 74 -1.53 -13.37 16.82
N GLN A 75 -2.63 -14.02 17.21
CA GLN A 75 -3.56 -13.49 18.22
C GLN A 75 -2.92 -13.13 19.58
N LYS A 76 -1.72 -13.66 19.87
CA LYS A 76 -0.95 -13.39 21.09
C LYS A 76 0.07 -12.25 20.89
N GLY A 77 0.08 -11.59 19.73
CA GLY A 77 0.99 -10.50 19.39
C GLY A 77 2.43 -10.92 19.04
N ALA A 78 2.72 -12.22 18.98
CA ALA A 78 4.04 -12.73 18.63
C ALA A 78 4.21 -12.82 17.10
N ASN A 79 5.44 -12.58 16.64
CA ASN A 79 5.78 -12.68 15.22
C ASN A 79 5.56 -14.11 14.71
N VAL A 80 4.90 -14.20 13.55
CA VAL A 80 4.60 -15.48 12.90
C VAL A 80 5.62 -15.73 11.80
N SER A 81 6.21 -16.92 11.82
CA SER A 81 7.10 -17.41 10.76
C SER A 81 6.84 -18.88 10.49
N GLY A 82 6.95 -19.29 9.24
CA GLY A 82 6.70 -20.65 8.77
C GLY A 82 5.21 -21.01 8.66
N LYS A 83 4.98 -22.29 8.37
CA LYS A 83 3.63 -22.88 8.36
C LYS A 83 3.05 -22.85 9.78
N GLN A 84 1.78 -22.48 9.89
CA GLN A 84 1.06 -22.43 11.16
C GLN A 84 0.05 -23.58 11.25
N PRO A 85 -0.33 -24.00 12.47
CA PRO A 85 -1.37 -25.01 12.61
C PRO A 85 -2.72 -24.48 12.14
N VAL A 86 -3.55 -25.38 11.60
CA VAL A 86 -4.92 -25.08 11.17
C VAL A 86 -5.71 -24.48 12.34
N GLY A 87 -6.47 -23.42 12.08
CA GLY A 87 -7.21 -22.66 13.08
C GLY A 87 -6.44 -21.47 13.67
N THR A 88 -5.16 -21.29 13.35
CA THR A 88 -4.40 -20.10 13.74
C THR A 88 -4.89 -18.89 12.94
N VAL A 89 -5.17 -17.79 13.63
CA VAL A 89 -5.43 -16.49 12.99
C VAL A 89 -4.14 -15.69 12.95
N ILE A 90 -3.76 -15.28 11.74
CA ILE A 90 -2.61 -14.43 11.46
C ILE A 90 -3.14 -13.03 11.14
N GLU A 91 -2.72 -12.05 11.93
CA GLU A 91 -2.90 -10.64 11.65
C GLU A 91 -1.74 -10.17 10.76
N ILE A 92 -2.08 -9.56 9.63
CA ILE A 92 -1.14 -8.97 8.68
C ILE A 92 -1.32 -7.47 8.73
N GLN A 93 -0.33 -6.77 9.29
CA GLN A 93 -0.30 -5.31 9.37
C GLN A 93 0.51 -4.78 8.19
N TYR A 94 -0.09 -3.90 7.40
CA TYR A 94 0.51 -3.28 6.24
C TYR A 94 0.68 -1.80 6.50
N ARG A 95 1.88 -1.28 6.24
CA ARG A 95 2.17 0.13 6.17
C ARG A 95 2.87 0.43 4.86
N TYR A 96 2.48 1.47 4.16
CA TYR A 96 3.09 1.87 2.90
C TYR A 96 3.32 3.37 2.86
N LYS A 97 4.58 3.76 2.66
CA LYS A 97 4.99 5.16 2.54
C LYS A 97 5.32 5.51 1.10
N TYR A 98 4.80 6.63 0.62
CA TYR A 98 5.10 7.14 -0.71
C TYR A 98 5.12 8.68 -0.75
N ILE A 99 5.89 9.23 -1.68
CA ILE A 99 5.98 10.68 -1.88
C ILE A 99 4.87 11.11 -2.83
N ASN A 100 4.07 12.09 -2.42
CA ASN A 100 3.08 12.75 -3.26
C ASN A 100 3.54 14.20 -3.56
N VAL A 101 2.80 14.92 -4.42
CA VAL A 101 3.14 16.26 -4.95
C VAL A 101 3.53 17.25 -3.85
N TYR A 102 2.87 17.21 -2.70
CA TYR A 102 3.08 18.18 -1.62
C TYR A 102 3.85 17.62 -0.41
N ARG A 103 3.73 16.32 -0.13
CA ARG A 103 4.32 15.68 1.06
C ARG A 103 4.30 14.15 0.96
N GLU A 104 5.05 13.50 1.84
CA GLU A 104 4.94 12.07 2.07
C GLU A 104 3.55 11.70 2.63
N GLN A 105 3.02 10.57 2.17
CA GLN A 105 1.77 9.98 2.62
C GLN A 105 2.03 8.56 3.11
N THR A 106 1.28 8.15 4.12
CA THR A 106 1.33 6.81 4.69
C THR A 106 -0.04 6.17 4.58
N LEU A 107 -0.11 4.97 4.00
CA LEU A 107 -1.29 4.11 4.03
C LEU A 107 -1.07 2.99 5.03
N GLU A 108 -2.06 2.74 5.88
CA GLU A 108 -2.03 1.68 6.87
C GLU A 108 -3.31 0.86 6.81
N THR A 109 -3.19 -0.46 6.90
CA THR A 109 -4.33 -1.35 7.04
C THR A 109 -3.91 -2.65 7.72
N SER A 110 -4.88 -3.38 8.26
CA SER A 110 -4.66 -4.68 8.88
C SER A 110 -5.69 -5.68 8.37
N ASN A 111 -5.23 -6.85 7.93
CA ASN A 111 -6.10 -7.96 7.52
C ASN A 111 -5.88 -9.15 8.44
N TYR A 112 -6.92 -9.98 8.60
CA TYR A 112 -6.87 -11.21 9.38
C TYR A 112 -7.08 -12.41 8.45
N VAL A 113 -6.22 -13.41 8.58
CA VAL A 113 -6.30 -14.68 7.83
C VAL A 113 -6.37 -15.83 8.81
N SER A 114 -7.38 -16.68 8.68
CA SER A 114 -7.44 -17.95 9.39
C SER A 114 -6.80 -19.03 8.54
N VAL A 115 -5.86 -19.79 9.10
CA VAL A 115 -5.23 -20.90 8.39
C VAL A 115 -6.20 -22.07 8.31
N LEU A 116 -6.74 -22.33 7.11
CA LEU A 116 -7.76 -23.37 6.90
C LEU A 116 -7.19 -24.68 6.31
N ARG A 117 -5.95 -24.68 5.78
CA ARG A 117 -5.35 -25.83 5.07
C ARG A 117 -3.86 -26.04 5.44
N ARG A 118 -3.37 -27.27 5.21
CA ARG A 118 -2.04 -27.78 5.63
C ARG A 118 -1.15 -28.10 4.42
#